data_AF-A0A147IUY4-F1
#
_entry.id   AF-A0A147IUY4-F1
#
_cell.length_a   1.000
_cell.length_b   1.000
_cell.length_c   1.000
_cell.angle_alpha   90.00
_cell.angle_beta   90.00
_cell.angle_gamma   90.00
#
_symmetry.space_group_name_H-M   'P 1'
#
loop_
_entity.id
_entity.type
_entity.pdbx_description
1 polymer ?
#
loop_
_entity_poly.entity_id
_entity_poly.type
_entity_poly.pdbx_seq_one_letter_code
_entity_poly.pdbx_strand_id
1 'polypeptide(L)'
;MRSTQPMPPERGPAIEAHSRDSRLSRGLSGTNLERAGDYNLRTVLQVIRLHRETTRIAIANQTGLTPPTIANITGRLIEMGLIRTAGRLHRGRGQPALKIELCPDGAFGIGLTIDRDHLAIAILDLCGTVRARATREIAFATPDDVLAFIGDTLEPALAEGQVDRSRVLGVGVAMPDGVDRSLPNQTRGYDAWNGVDTAALLAPLLPWPMYRDNDAAAAALGEAQHDHDFDCPSFFYLLITAGLGGGLVIDRTYHRGAHRRSGEIGLIPDPTAGRPGAIVQDTVSLAGLEVRLKAAG
;
A
#
# COMPACT_ATOMS: atom_id res chain seq x y z
N MET A 1 -33.48 44.96 2.14
CA MET A 1 -33.41 43.56 2.59
C MET A 1 -32.59 42.78 1.58
N ARG A 2 -31.29 42.60 1.85
CA ARG A 2 -30.38 41.83 0.98
C ARG A 2 -30.21 40.45 1.57
N SER A 3 -30.46 39.45 0.73
CA SER A 3 -30.40 38.01 1.00
C SER A 3 -28.95 37.57 1.18
N THR A 4 -28.64 36.87 2.27
CA THR A 4 -27.34 36.24 2.54
C THR A 4 -27.41 34.75 2.17
N GLN A 5 -26.70 34.37 1.11
CA GLN A 5 -26.41 32.97 0.78
C GLN A 5 -25.36 32.41 1.77
N PRO A 6 -25.48 31.15 2.24
CA PRO A 6 -24.41 30.52 3.02
C PRO A 6 -23.34 29.95 2.08
N MET A 7 -22.07 30.18 2.43
CA MET A 7 -20.91 29.60 1.75
C MET A 7 -20.86 28.08 1.92
N PRO A 8 -20.32 27.33 0.93
CA PRO A 8 -20.02 25.91 1.10
C PRO A 8 -18.85 25.70 2.08
N PRO A 9 -18.78 24.55 2.77
CA PRO A 9 -17.72 24.26 3.72
C PRO A 9 -16.38 24.04 2.99
N GLU A 10 -15.32 24.64 3.53
CA GLU A 10 -13.94 24.46 3.09
C GLU A 10 -13.55 22.98 3.19
N ARG A 11 -13.14 22.39 2.06
CA ARG A 11 -12.55 21.06 2.00
C ARG A 11 -11.16 21.12 2.64
N GLY A 12 -10.96 20.40 3.74
CA GLY A 12 -9.63 20.14 4.30
C GLY A 12 -8.76 19.39 3.29
N PRO A 13 -7.43 19.58 3.32
CA PRO A 13 -6.55 18.99 2.32
C PRO A 13 -6.49 17.47 2.52
N ALA A 14 -6.94 16.71 1.52
CA ALA A 14 -6.55 15.31 1.38
C ALA A 14 -5.04 15.27 1.17
N ILE A 15 -4.31 14.57 2.04
CA ILE A 15 -2.87 14.34 1.87
C ILE A 15 -2.71 13.26 0.80
N GLU A 16 -2.87 13.67 -0.45
CA GLU A 16 -2.45 12.87 -1.60
C GLU A 16 -0.93 12.65 -1.49
N ALA A 17 -0.47 11.42 -1.78
CA ALA A 17 0.94 11.04 -1.72
C ALA A 17 1.78 11.78 -2.79
N HIS A 18 2.02 13.07 -2.59
CA HIS A 18 2.98 13.89 -3.32
C HIS A 18 4.39 13.52 -2.90
N SER A 19 5.11 12.76 -3.73
CA SER A 19 6.59 12.70 -3.74
C SER A 19 7.16 11.75 -4.81
N ARG A 20 6.74 11.79 -6.08
CA ARG A 20 7.52 11.15 -7.19
C ARG A 20 7.48 11.88 -8.55
N ASP A 21 6.93 13.09 -8.63
CA ASP A 21 6.86 13.88 -9.89
C ASP A 21 8.20 14.47 -10.36
N SER A 22 9.31 14.16 -9.71
CA SER A 22 10.61 14.73 -10.06
C SER A 22 11.23 14.18 -11.35
N ARG A 23 10.68 13.11 -11.97
CA ARG A 23 11.33 12.51 -13.16
C ARG A 23 10.95 13.15 -14.49
N LEU A 24 9.89 13.96 -14.56
CA LEU A 24 9.49 14.64 -15.80
C LEU A 24 9.14 16.13 -15.64
N SER A 25 9.21 16.70 -14.43
CA SER A 25 9.06 18.15 -14.29
C SER A 25 10.36 18.86 -14.70
N ARG A 26 10.24 19.90 -15.55
CA ARG A 26 11.23 20.98 -15.69
C ARG A 26 11.30 21.86 -14.41
N GLY A 27 11.07 21.25 -13.23
CA GLY A 27 11.04 21.92 -11.94
C GLY A 27 12.44 21.99 -11.36
N LEU A 28 13.11 23.13 -11.58
CA LEU A 28 14.29 23.51 -10.80
C LEU A 28 13.83 23.83 -9.37
N SER A 29 13.79 22.82 -8.50
CA SER A 29 13.57 23.01 -7.06
C SER A 29 14.84 22.65 -6.30
N GLY A 30 15.40 23.62 -5.58
CA GLY A 30 16.52 23.38 -4.69
C GLY A 30 16.11 22.52 -3.48
N THR A 31 17.04 21.73 -2.96
CA THR A 31 16.86 20.96 -1.73
C THR A 31 17.30 21.82 -0.54
N ASN A 32 16.43 22.00 0.45
CA ASN A 32 16.81 22.59 1.74
C ASN A 32 17.37 21.51 2.69
N LEU A 33 18.06 21.93 3.76
CA LEU A 33 18.71 21.04 4.72
C LEU A 33 17.73 20.03 5.37
N GLU A 34 16.48 20.44 5.62
CA GLU A 34 15.45 19.58 6.19
C GLU A 34 15.04 18.46 5.23
N ARG A 35 14.76 18.78 3.96
CA ARG A 35 14.43 17.77 2.92
C ARG A 35 15.59 16.82 2.66
N ALA A 36 16.83 17.31 2.69
CA ALA A 36 18.02 16.46 2.61
C ALA A 36 18.12 15.52 3.83
N GLY A 37 17.82 16.04 5.02
CA GLY A 37 17.79 15.26 6.26
C GLY A 37 16.77 14.13 6.21
N ASP A 38 15.54 14.41 5.80
CA ASP A 38 14.47 13.42 5.70
C ASP A 38 14.76 12.35 4.62
N TYR A 39 15.33 12.77 3.50
CA TYR A 39 15.77 11.86 2.44
C TYR A 39 16.85 10.89 2.95
N ASN A 40 17.86 11.41 3.67
CA ASN A 40 18.93 10.59 4.22
C ASN A 40 18.41 9.64 5.31
N LEU A 41 17.51 10.11 6.17
CA LEU A 41 16.85 9.29 7.20
C LEU A 41 16.13 8.09 6.57
N ARG A 42 15.32 8.35 5.53
CA ARG A 42 14.59 7.30 4.78
C ARG A 42 15.54 6.34 4.09
N THR A 43 16.62 6.86 3.49
CA THR A 43 17.63 6.04 2.80
C THR A 43 18.32 5.09 3.77
N VAL A 44 18.75 5.57 4.94
CA VAL A 44 19.39 4.73 5.96
C VAL A 44 18.42 3.70 6.52
N LEU A 45 17.16 4.07 6.81
CA LEU A 45 16.16 3.13 7.27
C LEU A 45 15.88 2.03 6.23
N GLN A 46 15.79 2.41 4.94
CA GLN A 46 15.59 1.44 3.85
C GLN A 46 16.77 0.47 3.72
N VAL A 47 18.00 0.97 3.88
CA VAL A 47 19.20 0.10 3.90
C VAL A 47 19.12 -0.92 5.04
N ILE A 48 18.73 -0.49 6.24
CA ILE A 48 18.57 -1.37 7.41
C ILE A 48 17.44 -2.38 7.18
N ARG A 49 16.34 -1.97 6.53
CA ARG A 49 15.22 -2.87 6.19
C ARG A 49 15.64 -3.97 5.21
N LEU A 50 16.37 -3.61 4.15
CA LEU A 50 16.83 -4.56 3.13
C LEU A 50 17.93 -5.50 3.64
N HIS A 51 18.65 -5.11 4.69
CA HIS A 51 19.71 -5.91 5.29
C HIS A 51 19.38 -6.16 6.76
N ARG A 52 18.70 -7.28 7.04
CA ARG A 52 18.19 -7.64 8.38
C ARG A 52 19.20 -7.41 9.51
N GLU A 53 20.49 -7.54 9.21
CA GLU A 53 21.58 -7.22 10.11
C GLU A 53 22.62 -6.34 9.40
N THR A 54 22.90 -5.15 9.95
CA THR A 54 23.90 -4.24 9.37
C THR A 54 24.74 -3.55 10.44
N THR A 55 25.72 -2.73 10.02
CA THR A 55 26.57 -1.93 10.90
C THR A 55 26.68 -0.50 10.35
N ARG A 56 27.04 0.48 11.19
CA ARG A 56 27.25 1.87 10.73
C ARG A 56 28.25 1.97 9.58
N ILE A 57 29.29 1.14 9.59
CA ILE A 57 30.31 1.08 8.53
C ILE A 57 29.70 0.57 7.22
N ALA A 58 28.92 -0.52 7.29
CA ALA A 58 28.25 -1.06 6.11
C ALA A 58 27.24 -0.07 5.52
N ILE A 59 26.45 0.59 6.37
CA ILE A 59 25.52 1.65 5.95
C ILE A 59 26.27 2.80 5.27
N ALA A 60 27.39 3.27 5.84
CA ALA A 60 28.20 4.33 5.25
C ALA A 60 28.71 3.94 3.84
N ASN A 61 29.22 2.72 3.68
CA ASN A 61 29.70 2.22 2.39
C ASN A 61 28.59 2.12 1.33
N GLN A 62 27.38 1.72 1.72
CA GLN A 62 26.25 1.58 0.81
C GLN A 62 25.59 2.92 0.44
N THR A 63 25.58 3.88 1.37
CA THR A 63 24.91 5.17 1.18
C THR A 63 25.83 6.30 0.74
N GLY A 64 27.15 6.14 0.89
CA GLY A 64 28.14 7.20 0.64
C GLY A 64 28.13 8.33 1.68
N LEU A 65 27.34 8.20 2.76
CA LEU A 65 27.23 9.21 3.80
C LEU A 65 28.43 9.16 4.76
N THR A 66 28.80 10.33 5.31
CA THR A 66 29.93 10.43 6.23
C THR A 66 29.63 9.74 7.57
N PRO A 67 30.65 9.24 8.29
CA PRO A 67 30.46 8.60 9.59
C PRO A 67 29.72 9.45 10.64
N PRO A 68 29.97 10.77 10.77
CA PRO A 68 29.19 11.63 11.66
C PRO A 68 27.71 11.71 11.29
N THR A 69 27.39 11.76 10.00
CA THR A 69 26.00 11.77 9.50
C THR A 69 25.29 10.46 9.82
N ILE A 70 25.93 9.31 9.58
CA ILE A 70 25.37 8.01 9.96
C ILE A 70 25.17 7.88 11.47
N ALA A 71 26.12 8.36 12.28
CA ALA A 71 25.99 8.36 13.73
C ALA A 71 24.78 9.18 14.20
N ASN A 72 24.58 10.38 13.64
CA ASN A 72 23.42 11.23 13.92
C ASN A 72 22.10 10.57 13.49
N ILE A 73 22.02 10.08 12.26
CA ILE A 73 20.81 9.45 11.71
C ILE A 73 20.42 8.20 12.52
N THR A 74 21.39 7.32 12.79
CA THR A 74 21.12 6.11 13.58
C THR A 74 20.75 6.44 15.03
N GLY A 75 21.32 7.51 15.61
CA GLY A 75 20.90 8.02 16.92
C GLY A 75 19.42 8.42 16.93
N ARG A 76 19.00 9.25 15.96
CA ARG A 76 17.60 9.67 15.80
C ARG A 76 16.65 8.48 15.60
N LEU A 77 17.03 7.49 14.79
CA LEU A 77 16.21 6.29 14.57
C LEU A 77 16.07 5.44 15.84
N ILE A 78 17.11 5.38 16.68
CA ILE A 78 17.05 4.71 17.99
C ILE A 78 16.14 5.49 18.95
N GLU A 79 16.27 6.82 19.01
CA GLU A 79 15.40 7.68 19.82
C GLU A 79 13.92 7.55 19.42
N MET A 80 13.65 7.42 18.12
CA MET A 80 12.30 7.13 17.60
C MET A 80 11.84 5.69 17.90
N GLY A 81 12.72 4.80 18.34
CA GLY A 81 12.43 3.38 18.59
C GLY A 81 12.27 2.53 17.32
N LEU A 82 12.71 3.02 16.16
CA LEU A 82 12.59 2.31 14.87
C LEU A 82 13.71 1.27 14.65
N ILE A 83 14.87 1.48 15.28
CA ILE A 83 16.00 0.56 15.21
C ILE A 83 16.61 0.34 16.60
N ARG A 84 17.35 -0.76 16.77
CA ARG A 84 18.10 -1.06 18.00
C ARG A 84 19.48 -1.63 17.70
N THR A 85 20.34 -1.61 18.72
CA THR A 85 21.63 -2.29 18.68
C THR A 85 21.48 -3.75 19.13
N ALA A 86 21.87 -4.70 18.28
CA ALA A 86 21.65 -6.14 18.47
C ALA A 86 22.93 -6.91 18.78
N GLY A 87 23.77 -6.37 19.68
CA GLY A 87 25.06 -6.97 20.03
C GLY A 87 26.20 -6.55 19.10
N ARG A 88 27.22 -7.42 18.99
CA ARG A 88 28.48 -7.14 18.28
C ARG A 88 28.75 -8.17 17.19
N LEU A 89 29.04 -7.72 15.98
CA LEU A 89 29.49 -8.57 14.88
C LEU A 89 31.02 -8.78 14.99
N HIS A 90 31.45 -10.02 15.21
CA HIS A 90 32.88 -10.39 15.12
C HIS A 90 33.20 -10.79 13.68
N ARG A 91 33.89 -9.92 12.94
CA ARG A 91 34.52 -10.27 11.66
C ARG A 91 35.99 -9.82 11.68
N GLY A 92 36.90 -10.76 11.94
CA GLY A 92 38.35 -10.58 11.80
C GLY A 92 39.06 -9.84 12.95
N ARG A 93 40.27 -9.33 12.67
CA ARG A 93 41.10 -8.55 13.59
C ARG A 93 40.62 -7.08 13.61
N GLY A 94 40.13 -6.61 14.76
CA GLY A 94 39.66 -5.23 14.97
C GLY A 94 38.63 -5.13 16.09
N GLN A 95 38.21 -3.91 16.45
CA GLN A 95 37.13 -3.70 17.42
C GLN A 95 35.80 -4.22 16.86
N PRO A 96 35.05 -5.07 17.58
CA PRO A 96 33.79 -5.62 17.08
C PRO A 96 32.77 -4.51 16.76
N ALA A 97 32.18 -4.55 15.57
CA ALA A 97 31.21 -3.55 15.13
C ALA A 97 29.85 -3.77 15.79
N LEU A 98 29.20 -2.70 16.25
CA LEU A 98 27.84 -2.75 16.78
C LEU A 98 26.85 -3.09 15.67
N LYS A 99 26.09 -4.17 15.88
CA LYS A 99 25.05 -4.62 14.98
C LYS A 99 23.82 -3.74 15.16
N ILE A 100 23.20 -3.35 14.05
CA ILE A 100 21.96 -2.56 13.98
C ILE A 100 20.91 -3.39 13.26
N GLU A 101 19.69 -3.39 13.80
CA GLU A 101 18.52 -4.04 13.21
C GLU A 101 17.25 -3.20 13.45
N LEU A 102 16.19 -3.48 12.69
CA LEU A 102 14.87 -2.89 12.91
C LEU A 102 14.28 -3.35 14.25
N CYS A 103 13.52 -2.47 14.90
CA CYS A 103 12.61 -2.85 15.97
C CYS A 103 11.26 -3.22 15.35
N PRO A 104 10.82 -4.50 15.38
CA PRO A 104 9.52 -4.88 14.81
C PRO A 104 8.39 -4.00 15.34
N ASP A 105 8.30 -3.82 16.66
CA ASP A 105 7.26 -3.02 17.33
C ASP A 105 7.49 -1.49 17.24
N GLY A 106 8.51 -1.04 16.50
CA GLY A 106 8.84 0.39 16.38
C GLY A 106 7.78 1.19 15.61
N ALA A 107 7.06 0.53 14.71
CA ALA A 107 5.95 1.06 13.95
C ALA A 107 5.08 -0.05 13.37
N PHE A 108 3.82 0.25 13.09
CA PHE A 108 2.86 -0.67 12.48
C PHE A 108 2.16 -0.03 11.28
N GLY A 109 1.77 -0.86 10.32
CA GLY A 109 0.91 -0.48 9.21
C GLY A 109 -0.33 -1.37 9.14
N ILE A 110 -1.46 -0.80 8.75
CA ILE A 110 -2.70 -1.56 8.56
C ILE A 110 -3.00 -1.61 7.06
N GLY A 111 -3.26 -2.79 6.52
CA GLY A 111 -3.79 -2.98 5.17
C GLY A 111 -5.28 -3.33 5.26
N LEU A 112 -6.11 -2.63 4.50
CA LEU A 112 -7.52 -2.93 4.30
C LEU A 112 -7.77 -3.23 2.82
N THR A 113 -8.27 -4.41 2.52
CA THR A 113 -8.71 -4.80 1.18
C THR A 113 -10.23 -4.75 1.12
N ILE A 114 -10.75 -3.98 0.17
CA ILE A 114 -12.16 -3.94 -0.19
C ILE A 114 -12.26 -4.43 -1.63
N ASP A 115 -12.40 -5.75 -1.80
CA ASP A 115 -12.56 -6.37 -3.11
C ASP A 115 -14.05 -6.74 -3.33
N ARG A 116 -14.34 -7.32 -4.49
CA ARG A 116 -15.71 -7.70 -4.91
C ARG A 116 -16.11 -9.09 -4.46
N ASP A 117 -15.19 -9.89 -3.93
CA ASP A 117 -15.44 -11.25 -3.44
C ASP A 117 -15.07 -11.43 -1.96
N HIS A 118 -14.25 -10.54 -1.40
CA HIS A 118 -13.85 -10.59 0.00
C HIS A 118 -13.49 -9.21 0.56
N LEU A 119 -13.51 -9.14 1.90
CA LEU A 119 -12.90 -8.08 2.69
C LEU A 119 -11.74 -8.67 3.49
N ALA A 120 -10.64 -7.92 3.62
CA ALA A 120 -9.53 -8.34 4.47
C ALA A 120 -8.92 -7.17 5.23
N ILE A 121 -8.45 -7.45 6.45
CA ILE A 121 -7.58 -6.56 7.21
C ILE A 121 -6.32 -7.33 7.60
N ALA A 122 -5.16 -6.69 7.47
CA ALA A 122 -3.89 -7.23 7.90
C ALA A 122 -3.10 -6.14 8.64
N ILE A 123 -2.44 -6.51 9.74
CA ILE A 123 -1.56 -5.61 10.46
C ILE A 123 -0.14 -6.10 10.28
N LEU A 124 0.75 -5.21 9.84
CA LEU A 124 2.15 -5.48 9.62
C LEU A 124 3.00 -4.69 10.61
N ASP A 125 4.06 -5.31 11.10
CA ASP A 125 5.09 -4.62 11.87
C ASP A 125 6.11 -3.91 10.95
N LEU A 126 7.09 -3.20 11.54
CA LEU A 126 8.08 -2.44 10.78
C LEU A 126 8.99 -3.32 9.89
N CYS A 127 9.10 -4.62 10.22
CA CYS A 127 9.83 -5.60 9.43
C CYS A 127 9.01 -6.14 8.25
N GLY A 128 7.72 -5.77 8.15
CA GLY A 128 6.78 -6.29 7.16
C GLY A 128 6.21 -7.66 7.53
N THR A 129 6.37 -8.10 8.78
CA THR A 129 5.77 -9.36 9.25
C THR A 129 4.31 -9.13 9.61
N VAL A 130 3.43 -10.03 9.14
CA VAL A 130 2.01 -10.00 9.48
C VAL A 130 1.82 -10.43 10.93
N ARG A 131 1.25 -9.53 11.74
CA ARG A 131 0.99 -9.72 13.18
C ARG A 131 -0.40 -10.25 13.47
N ALA A 132 -1.37 -9.85 12.65
CA ALA A 132 -2.73 -10.35 12.68
C ALA A 132 -3.35 -10.18 11.29
N ARG A 133 -4.31 -11.05 10.97
CA ARG A 133 -5.07 -10.99 9.72
C ARG A 133 -6.49 -11.51 9.97
N ALA A 134 -7.47 -10.80 9.42
CA ALA A 134 -8.84 -11.31 9.31
C ALA A 134 -9.32 -11.16 7.86
N THR A 135 -10.18 -12.09 7.43
CA THR A 135 -10.76 -12.10 6.09
C THR A 135 -12.22 -12.53 6.21
N ARG A 136 -13.09 -11.91 5.42
CA ARG A 136 -14.51 -12.26 5.29
C ARG A 136 -14.82 -12.41 3.81
N GLU A 137 -15.14 -13.63 3.39
CA GLU A 137 -15.67 -13.90 2.05
C GLU A 137 -17.06 -13.27 1.95
N ILE A 138 -17.25 -12.37 0.99
CA ILE A 138 -18.51 -11.67 0.73
C ILE A 138 -18.53 -11.16 -0.70
N ALA A 139 -19.47 -11.66 -1.49
CA ALA A 139 -19.68 -11.17 -2.84
C ALA A 139 -20.31 -9.78 -2.82
N PHE A 140 -19.64 -8.82 -3.45
CA PHE A 140 -20.09 -7.44 -3.67
C PHE A 140 -20.52 -6.76 -2.36
N ALA A 141 -19.60 -6.67 -1.39
CA ALA A 141 -19.84 -5.97 -0.12
C ALA A 141 -20.27 -4.51 -0.34
N THR A 142 -21.27 -4.08 0.41
CA THR A 142 -21.73 -2.67 0.46
C THR A 142 -20.84 -1.83 1.40
N PRO A 143 -20.94 -0.49 1.37
CA PRO A 143 -20.26 0.36 2.35
C PRO A 143 -20.57 -0.02 3.81
N ASP A 144 -21.81 -0.40 4.12
CA ASP A 144 -22.22 -0.81 5.46
C ASP A 144 -21.56 -2.15 5.86
N ASP A 145 -21.42 -3.08 4.92
CA ASP A 145 -20.70 -4.34 5.16
C ASP A 145 -19.22 -4.09 5.49
N VAL A 146 -18.59 -3.12 4.84
CA VAL A 146 -17.21 -2.70 5.11
C VAL A 146 -17.10 -2.09 6.51
N LEU A 147 -18.01 -1.19 6.89
CA LEU A 147 -18.04 -0.61 8.23
C LEU A 147 -18.24 -1.68 9.31
N ALA A 148 -19.16 -2.62 9.10
CA ALA A 148 -19.40 -3.74 10.00
C ALA A 148 -18.15 -4.62 10.11
N PHE A 149 -17.53 -4.99 8.99
CA PHE A 149 -16.31 -5.78 8.99
C PHE A 149 -15.18 -5.12 9.78
N ILE A 150 -14.94 -3.83 9.60
CA ILE A 150 -13.90 -3.10 10.34
C ILE A 150 -14.25 -3.04 11.83
N GLY A 151 -15.51 -2.74 12.18
CA GLY A 151 -15.98 -2.72 13.56
C GLY A 151 -15.79 -4.05 14.28
N ASP A 152 -16.02 -5.16 13.57
CA ASP A 152 -15.89 -6.52 14.12
C ASP A 152 -14.44 -7.00 14.24
N THR A 153 -13.52 -6.49 13.41
CA THR A 153 -12.19 -7.10 13.23
C THR A 153 -11.01 -6.24 13.69
N LEU A 154 -11.14 -4.92 13.71
CA LEU A 154 -10.01 -4.02 13.98
C LEU A 154 -9.45 -4.18 15.40
N GLU A 155 -10.29 -4.07 16.42
CA GLU A 155 -9.83 -4.18 17.82
C GLU A 155 -9.33 -5.59 18.17
N PRO A 156 -10.00 -6.69 17.76
CA PRO A 156 -9.46 -8.03 17.93
C PRO A 156 -8.09 -8.22 17.26
N ALA A 157 -7.90 -7.74 16.03
CA ALA A 157 -6.63 -7.86 15.31
C ALA A 157 -5.52 -7.04 15.98
N LEU A 158 -5.82 -5.83 16.47
CA LEU A 158 -4.91 -5.00 17.26
C LEU A 158 -4.46 -5.72 18.54
N ALA A 159 -5.41 -6.34 19.24
CA ALA A 159 -5.13 -7.08 20.48
C ALA A 159 -4.30 -8.35 20.22
N GLU A 160 -4.68 -9.16 19.22
CA GLU A 160 -3.94 -10.34 18.79
C GLU A 160 -2.50 -10.00 18.38
N GLY A 161 -2.35 -8.94 17.58
CA GLY A 161 -1.07 -8.45 17.12
C GLY A 161 -0.22 -7.74 18.18
N GLN A 162 -0.76 -7.50 19.39
CA GLN A 162 -0.12 -6.72 20.47
C GLN A 162 0.32 -5.33 20.00
N VAL A 163 -0.56 -4.65 19.26
CA VAL A 163 -0.24 -3.41 18.54
C VAL A 163 -0.44 -2.20 19.44
N ASP A 164 0.61 -1.38 19.56
CA ASP A 164 0.49 -0.05 20.14
C ASP A 164 -0.13 0.91 19.10
N ARG A 165 -1.35 1.38 19.37
CA ARG A 165 -2.09 2.29 18.48
C ARG A 165 -1.35 3.59 18.17
N SER A 166 -0.50 4.06 19.10
CA SER A 166 0.29 5.28 18.90
C SER A 166 1.44 5.08 17.90
N ARG A 167 1.78 3.82 17.60
CA ARG A 167 2.83 3.41 16.67
C ARG A 167 2.32 3.04 15.27
N VAL A 168 1.00 3.06 15.06
CA VAL A 168 0.41 2.85 13.74
C VAL A 168 0.65 4.09 12.86
N LEU A 169 1.34 3.89 11.74
CA LEU A 169 1.74 4.97 10.82
C LEU A 169 0.63 5.38 9.84
N GLY A 170 -0.30 4.48 9.56
CA GLY A 170 -1.36 4.69 8.58
C GLY A 170 -2.05 3.41 8.15
N VAL A 171 -3.07 3.60 7.31
CA VAL A 171 -3.84 2.53 6.68
C VAL A 171 -3.68 2.60 5.16
N GLY A 172 -3.23 1.51 4.55
CA GLY A 172 -3.32 1.31 3.11
C GLY A 172 -4.67 0.68 2.75
N VAL A 173 -5.42 1.29 1.83
CA VAL A 173 -6.71 0.78 1.37
C VAL A 173 -6.57 0.32 -0.09
N ALA A 174 -6.65 -0.99 -0.32
CA ALA A 174 -6.67 -1.60 -1.64
C ALA A 174 -8.12 -1.76 -2.09
N MET A 175 -8.48 -1.14 -3.21
CA MET A 175 -9.84 -1.19 -3.74
C MET A 175 -9.83 -1.09 -5.27
N PRO A 176 -10.61 -1.90 -6.00
CA PRO A 176 -10.71 -1.79 -7.44
C PRO A 176 -11.09 -0.38 -7.89
N ASP A 177 -10.50 0.07 -8.99
CA ASP A 177 -10.98 1.27 -9.66
C ASP A 177 -12.32 1.00 -10.34
N GLY A 178 -13.21 1.99 -10.28
CA GLY A 178 -14.58 1.80 -10.74
C GLY A 178 -15.32 0.76 -9.91
N VAL A 179 -15.23 0.84 -8.58
CA VAL A 179 -16.05 0.00 -7.69
C VAL A 179 -17.55 0.14 -7.99
N ASP A 180 -17.97 1.31 -8.48
CA ASP A 180 -19.31 1.63 -8.99
C ASP A 180 -19.65 1.00 -10.35
N ARG A 181 -18.64 0.53 -11.10
CA ARG A 181 -18.87 -0.10 -12.40
C ARG A 181 -19.58 -1.43 -12.22
N SER A 182 -20.72 -1.56 -12.90
CA SER A 182 -21.47 -2.81 -12.91
C SER A 182 -20.68 -3.95 -13.55
N LEU A 183 -20.64 -5.09 -12.87
CA LEU A 183 -20.10 -6.34 -13.36
C LEU A 183 -21.22 -7.37 -13.49
N PRO A 184 -21.03 -8.42 -14.33
CA PRO A 184 -21.93 -9.57 -14.32
C PRO A 184 -22.09 -10.11 -12.90
N ASN A 185 -23.31 -10.54 -12.53
CA ASN A 185 -23.67 -11.07 -11.21
C ASN A 185 -23.60 -10.09 -10.03
N GLN A 186 -23.48 -8.78 -10.26
CA GLN A 186 -23.59 -7.78 -9.20
C GLN A 186 -24.86 -7.97 -8.36
N THR A 187 -24.72 -8.02 -7.03
CA THR A 187 -25.85 -8.13 -6.11
C THR A 187 -26.59 -6.80 -5.96
N ARG A 188 -27.88 -6.89 -5.59
CA ARG A 188 -28.72 -5.72 -5.32
C ARG A 188 -28.14 -4.92 -4.15
N GLY A 189 -28.03 -3.60 -4.29
CA GLY A 189 -27.51 -2.70 -3.25
C GLY A 189 -26.04 -2.34 -3.40
N TYR A 190 -25.29 -2.98 -4.30
CA TYR A 190 -23.89 -2.63 -4.55
C TYR A 190 -23.74 -1.27 -5.25
N ASP A 191 -24.81 -0.74 -5.85
CA ASP A 191 -24.93 0.65 -6.29
C ASP A 191 -24.81 1.67 -5.15
N ALA A 192 -24.87 1.23 -3.88
CA ALA A 192 -24.57 2.07 -2.72
C ALA A 192 -23.15 2.64 -2.72
N TRP A 193 -22.21 2.09 -3.50
CA TRP A 193 -20.89 2.67 -3.70
C TRP A 193 -20.88 3.96 -4.55
N ASN A 194 -21.97 4.25 -5.27
CA ASN A 194 -22.05 5.41 -6.15
C ASN A 194 -21.92 6.72 -5.35
N GLY A 195 -20.87 7.48 -5.65
CA GLY A 195 -20.62 8.78 -5.00
C GLY A 195 -20.10 8.69 -3.57
N VAL A 196 -19.72 7.50 -3.10
CA VAL A 196 -19.12 7.32 -1.77
C VAL A 196 -17.70 7.87 -1.74
N ASP A 197 -17.45 8.79 -0.82
CA ASP A 197 -16.09 9.17 -0.43
C ASP A 197 -15.58 8.14 0.59
N THR A 198 -14.74 7.21 0.14
CA THR A 198 -14.18 6.14 0.97
C THR A 198 -13.38 6.70 2.16
N ALA A 199 -12.69 7.83 2.00
CA ALA A 199 -11.93 8.41 3.10
C ALA A 199 -12.88 8.97 4.18
N ALA A 200 -13.94 9.67 3.76
CA ALA A 200 -14.95 10.17 4.70
C ALA A 200 -15.72 9.03 5.39
N LEU A 201 -16.04 7.96 4.64
CA LEU A 201 -16.72 6.77 5.16
C LEU A 201 -15.92 6.11 6.29
N LEU A 202 -14.61 5.95 6.10
CA LEU A 202 -13.75 5.16 6.99
C LEU A 202 -13.14 5.96 8.15
N ALA A 203 -13.04 7.29 8.01
CA ALA A 203 -12.42 8.17 9.00
C ALA A 203 -12.94 7.99 10.46
N PRO A 204 -14.23 7.70 10.72
CA PRO A 204 -14.71 7.49 12.08
C PRO A 204 -14.14 6.23 12.77
N LEU A 205 -13.79 5.20 11.99
CA LEU A 205 -13.26 3.93 12.48
C LEU A 205 -11.74 3.86 12.42
N LEU A 206 -11.14 4.59 11.49
CA LEU A 206 -9.70 4.58 11.20
C LEU A 206 -9.11 5.97 11.45
N PRO A 207 -8.65 6.27 12.67
CA PRO A 207 -8.13 7.61 13.02
C PRO A 207 -6.75 7.92 12.45
N TRP A 208 -6.14 7.01 11.68
CA TRP A 208 -4.81 7.16 11.10
C TRP A 208 -4.86 7.66 9.66
N PRO A 209 -3.77 8.25 9.13
CA PRO A 209 -3.69 8.63 7.73
C PRO A 209 -4.02 7.46 6.80
N MET A 210 -4.88 7.68 5.80
CA MET A 210 -5.31 6.67 4.86
C MET A 210 -4.74 6.91 3.46
N TYR A 211 -4.27 5.84 2.83
CA TYR A 211 -3.72 5.85 1.48
C TYR A 211 -4.47 4.83 0.63
N ARG A 212 -5.33 5.30 -0.28
CA ARG A 212 -6.04 4.43 -1.21
C ARG A 212 -5.20 4.16 -2.47
N ASP A 213 -5.20 2.93 -2.93
CA ASP A 213 -4.69 2.55 -4.24
C ASP A 213 -5.60 1.50 -4.89
N ASN A 214 -5.41 1.33 -6.20
CA ASN A 214 -6.00 0.23 -6.95
C ASN A 214 -5.56 -1.12 -6.37
N ASP A 215 -6.45 -2.11 -6.35
CA ASP A 215 -6.21 -3.47 -5.86
C ASP A 215 -5.01 -4.16 -6.53
N ALA A 216 -4.95 -4.16 -7.86
CA ALA A 216 -3.84 -4.73 -8.62
C ALA A 216 -2.53 -3.94 -8.41
N ALA A 217 -2.62 -2.61 -8.25
CA ALA A 217 -1.47 -1.78 -7.92
C ALA A 217 -0.93 -2.08 -6.51
N ALA A 218 -1.81 -2.22 -5.52
CA ALA A 218 -1.46 -2.56 -4.15
C ALA A 218 -0.85 -3.95 -4.06
N ALA A 219 -1.41 -4.94 -4.77
CA ALA A 219 -0.87 -6.28 -4.85
C ALA A 219 0.54 -6.28 -5.48
N ALA A 220 0.72 -5.61 -6.62
CA ALA A 220 2.02 -5.50 -7.27
C ALA A 220 3.08 -4.79 -6.40
N LEU A 221 2.67 -3.75 -5.65
CA LEU A 221 3.53 -3.08 -4.67
C LEU A 221 3.88 -3.98 -3.48
N GLY A 222 2.93 -4.82 -3.04
CA GLY A 222 3.13 -5.84 -2.02
C GLY A 222 4.24 -6.80 -2.44
N GLU A 223 4.12 -7.40 -3.63
CA GLU A 223 5.15 -8.29 -4.19
C GLU A 223 6.51 -7.60 -4.33
N ALA A 224 6.54 -6.36 -4.85
CA ALA A 224 7.80 -5.61 -5.02
C ALA A 224 8.51 -5.30 -3.69
N GLN A 225 7.78 -5.33 -2.57
CA GLN A 225 8.29 -5.07 -1.23
C GLN A 225 8.50 -6.33 -0.39
N HIS A 226 8.03 -7.49 -0.86
CA HIS A 226 8.16 -8.75 -0.15
C HIS A 226 9.51 -9.41 -0.52
N ASP A 227 10.31 -9.76 0.48
CA ASP A 227 11.67 -10.28 0.31
C ASP A 227 11.73 -11.80 -0.02
N HIS A 228 10.67 -12.41 -0.56
CA HIS A 228 10.59 -13.86 -0.78
C HIS A 228 10.81 -14.21 -2.25
N ASP A 229 11.71 -15.15 -2.55
CA ASP A 229 11.97 -15.98 -3.77
C ASP A 229 11.80 -15.39 -5.18
N PHE A 230 11.27 -14.19 -5.33
CA PHE A 230 10.95 -13.50 -6.55
C PHE A 230 12.01 -12.41 -6.77
N ASP A 231 13.21 -12.83 -7.15
CA ASP A 231 14.36 -11.93 -7.39
C ASP A 231 14.26 -11.15 -8.71
N CYS A 232 13.04 -10.98 -9.23
CA CYS A 232 12.81 -10.24 -10.46
C CYS A 232 12.51 -8.77 -10.13
N PRO A 233 13.43 -7.83 -10.41
CA PRO A 233 13.21 -6.41 -10.11
C PRO A 233 12.16 -5.78 -11.01
N SER A 234 11.83 -6.39 -12.15
CA SER A 234 10.90 -5.87 -13.15
C SER A 234 9.93 -6.95 -13.59
N PHE A 235 8.64 -6.78 -13.29
CA PHE A 235 7.61 -7.77 -13.57
C PHE A 235 6.28 -7.11 -13.90
N PHE A 236 5.37 -7.88 -14.50
CA PHE A 236 3.98 -7.51 -14.64
C PHE A 236 3.15 -8.42 -13.74
N TYR A 237 2.45 -7.83 -12.78
CA TYR A 237 1.51 -8.53 -11.91
C TYR A 237 0.16 -8.66 -12.61
N LEU A 238 -0.41 -9.86 -12.61
CA LEU A 238 -1.75 -10.15 -13.12
C LEU A 238 -2.66 -10.46 -11.93
N LEU A 239 -3.68 -9.63 -11.72
CA LEU A 239 -4.71 -9.88 -10.70
C LEU A 239 -5.97 -10.40 -11.40
N ILE A 240 -6.28 -11.68 -11.19
CA ILE A 240 -7.48 -12.33 -11.74
C ILE A 240 -8.43 -12.62 -10.58
N THR A 241 -9.46 -11.77 -10.43
CA THR A 241 -10.51 -11.88 -9.41
C THR A 241 -11.87 -11.78 -10.11
N ALA A 242 -12.89 -11.22 -9.46
CA ALA A 242 -14.13 -10.82 -10.15
C ALA A 242 -13.88 -9.93 -11.38
N GLY A 243 -12.77 -9.18 -11.41
CA GLY A 243 -12.28 -8.45 -12.58
C GLY A 243 -10.91 -8.93 -13.04
N LEU A 244 -10.35 -8.24 -14.05
CA LEU A 244 -8.96 -8.41 -14.46
C LEU A 244 -8.20 -7.10 -14.24
N GLY A 245 -7.25 -7.14 -13.30
CA GLY A 245 -6.33 -6.04 -13.02
C GLY A 245 -4.90 -6.38 -13.42
N GLY A 246 -4.07 -5.36 -13.52
CA GLY A 246 -2.66 -5.54 -13.82
C GLY A 246 -1.79 -4.43 -13.23
N GLY A 247 -0.52 -4.76 -13.01
CA GLY A 247 0.45 -3.84 -12.40
C GLY A 247 1.84 -4.00 -12.97
N LEU A 248 2.36 -2.95 -13.61
CA LEU A 248 3.72 -2.94 -14.14
C LEU A 248 4.70 -2.43 -13.07
N VAL A 249 5.69 -3.25 -12.73
CA VAL A 249 6.82 -2.88 -11.87
C VAL A 249 8.09 -2.92 -12.71
N ILE A 250 8.87 -1.84 -12.66
CA ILE A 250 10.18 -1.72 -13.31
C ILE A 250 11.17 -1.27 -12.24
N ASP A 251 12.25 -2.02 -12.05
CA ASP A 251 13.30 -1.72 -11.05
C ASP A 251 12.72 -1.48 -9.64
N ARG A 252 11.86 -2.39 -9.20
CA ARG A 252 11.09 -2.35 -7.94
C ARG A 252 10.24 -1.09 -7.76
N THR A 253 9.99 -0.38 -8.85
CA THR A 253 9.16 0.82 -8.89
C THR A 253 7.88 0.54 -9.67
N TYR A 254 6.74 0.63 -8.99
CA TYR A 254 5.45 0.55 -9.66
C TYR A 254 5.28 1.72 -10.65
N HIS A 255 5.03 1.39 -11.91
CA HIS A 255 4.91 2.33 -13.01
C HIS A 255 3.45 2.71 -13.24
N ARG A 256 3.00 3.77 -12.55
CA ARG A 256 1.59 4.24 -12.50
C ARG A 256 0.98 4.72 -13.82
N GLY A 257 1.80 5.08 -14.81
CA GLY A 257 1.36 5.77 -16.02
C GLY A 257 0.85 7.20 -15.78
N ALA A 258 0.53 7.92 -16.86
CA ALA A 258 0.23 9.36 -16.82
C ALA A 258 -1.03 9.73 -16.00
N HIS A 259 -2.00 8.81 -15.91
CA HIS A 259 -3.26 9.02 -15.21
C HIS A 259 -3.44 8.12 -13.99
N ARG A 260 -2.35 7.50 -13.51
CA ARG A 260 -2.37 6.55 -12.37
C ARG A 260 -3.27 5.32 -12.59
N ARG A 261 -3.39 4.89 -13.85
CA ARG A 261 -4.24 3.76 -14.30
C ARG A 261 -3.48 2.82 -15.24
N SER A 262 -2.19 2.62 -14.97
CA SER A 262 -1.37 1.64 -15.70
C SER A 262 -1.86 0.22 -15.46
N GLY A 263 -1.74 -0.64 -16.47
CA GLY A 263 -1.99 -2.07 -16.29
C GLY A 263 -3.47 -2.48 -16.34
N GLU A 264 -4.36 -1.59 -16.77
CA GLU A 264 -5.79 -1.84 -17.03
C GLU A 264 -6.03 -2.76 -18.24
N ILE A 265 -5.35 -3.91 -18.28
CA ILE A 265 -5.37 -4.85 -19.39
C ILE A 265 -6.74 -5.51 -19.56
N GLY A 266 -7.55 -5.54 -18.49
CA GLY A 266 -8.93 -6.00 -18.53
C GLY A 266 -9.82 -5.20 -19.47
N LEU A 267 -9.48 -3.93 -19.73
CA LEU A 267 -10.22 -3.02 -20.59
C LEU A 267 -9.77 -3.05 -22.05
N ILE A 268 -8.77 -3.86 -22.40
CA ILE A 268 -8.34 -4.04 -23.80
C ILE A 268 -9.49 -4.69 -24.58
N PRO A 269 -9.80 -4.22 -25.81
CA PRO A 269 -10.79 -4.88 -26.66
C PRO A 269 -10.46 -6.36 -26.91
N ASP A 270 -11.44 -7.23 -26.79
CA ASP A 270 -11.32 -8.65 -27.11
C ASP A 270 -11.94 -8.93 -28.50
N PRO A 271 -11.14 -8.97 -29.58
CA PRO A 271 -11.66 -9.24 -30.92
C PRO A 271 -12.11 -10.69 -31.09
N THR A 272 -11.76 -11.58 -30.16
CA THR A 272 -12.07 -13.02 -30.23
C THR A 272 -13.41 -13.38 -29.59
N ALA A 273 -13.98 -12.47 -28.79
CA ALA A 273 -15.24 -12.68 -28.09
C ALA A 273 -16.49 -12.69 -29.00
N GLY A 274 -16.37 -12.32 -30.28
CA GLY A 274 -17.46 -12.42 -31.26
C GLY A 274 -18.65 -11.48 -31.02
N ARG A 275 -18.54 -10.52 -30.09
CA ARG A 275 -19.57 -9.49 -29.84
C ARG A 275 -18.96 -8.07 -29.80
N PRO A 276 -19.62 -7.06 -30.38
CA PRO A 276 -19.14 -5.67 -30.33
C PRO A 276 -18.95 -5.18 -28.89
N GLY A 277 -17.85 -4.46 -28.64
CA GLY A 277 -17.55 -3.85 -27.35
C GLY A 277 -17.06 -4.83 -26.27
N ALA A 278 -16.80 -6.09 -26.60
CA ALA A 278 -16.18 -7.02 -25.66
C ALA A 278 -14.77 -6.57 -25.29
N ILE A 279 -14.43 -6.81 -24.03
CA ILE A 279 -13.11 -6.55 -23.46
C ILE A 279 -12.55 -7.82 -22.84
N VAL A 280 -11.23 -7.88 -22.68
CA VAL A 280 -10.51 -9.10 -22.25
C VAL A 280 -11.05 -9.64 -20.92
N GLN A 281 -11.38 -8.77 -19.96
CA GLN A 281 -11.91 -9.21 -18.67
C GLN A 281 -13.23 -9.99 -18.79
N ASP A 282 -14.04 -9.73 -19.82
CA ASP A 282 -15.32 -10.43 -20.02
C ASP A 282 -15.11 -11.93 -20.33
N THR A 283 -13.90 -12.29 -20.75
CA THR A 283 -13.50 -13.65 -21.10
C THR A 283 -12.68 -14.32 -20.00
N VAL A 284 -11.76 -13.59 -19.34
CA VAL A 284 -10.74 -14.19 -18.45
C VAL A 284 -10.92 -13.92 -16.96
N SER A 285 -11.80 -13.00 -16.56
CA SER A 285 -12.10 -12.78 -15.13
C SER A 285 -12.91 -13.94 -14.55
N LEU A 286 -12.94 -14.04 -13.22
CA LEU A 286 -13.81 -15.01 -12.55
C LEU A 286 -15.29 -14.74 -12.84
N ALA A 287 -15.71 -13.47 -12.90
CA ALA A 287 -17.10 -13.12 -13.27
C ALA A 287 -17.42 -13.57 -14.71
N GLY A 288 -16.49 -13.39 -15.65
CA GLY A 288 -16.64 -13.87 -17.03
C GLY A 288 -16.69 -15.40 -17.12
N LEU A 289 -15.84 -16.09 -16.36
CA LEU A 289 -15.82 -17.54 -16.26
C LEU A 289 -17.13 -18.09 -15.69
N GLU A 290 -17.64 -17.51 -14.60
CA GLU A 290 -18.92 -17.90 -14.00
C GLU A 290 -20.09 -17.81 -14.97
N VAL A 291 -20.17 -16.73 -15.75
CA VAL A 291 -21.21 -16.56 -16.77
C VAL A 291 -21.15 -17.68 -17.80
N ARG A 292 -19.94 -18.04 -18.26
CA ARG A 292 -19.75 -19.14 -19.21
C ARG A 292 -20.09 -20.50 -18.62
N LEU A 293 -19.71 -20.76 -17.38
CA LEU A 293 -20.06 -22.00 -16.67
C LEU A 293 -21.58 -22.13 -16.52
N LYS A 294 -22.28 -21.09 -16.06
CA LYS A 294 -23.75 -21.08 -15.96
C LYS A 294 -24.44 -21.34 -17.30
N ALA A 295 -23.87 -20.86 -18.40
CA ALA A 295 -24.40 -21.10 -19.74
C ALA A 295 -24.15 -22.53 -20.25
N ALA A 296 -23.13 -23.21 -19.73
CA ALA A 296 -22.75 -24.57 -20.12
C ALA A 296 -23.53 -25.66 -19.34
N GLY A 297 -24.12 -25.33 -18.20
CA GLY A 297 -24.81 -26.27 -17.29
C GLY A 297 -23.87 -26.90 -16.27
#